data_AF-A0A7C6X494-F1
#
_entry.id   AF-A0A7C6X494-F1
#
_cell.length_a   1.000
_cell.length_b   1.000
_cell.length_c   1.000
_cell.angle_alpha   90.00
_cell.angle_beta   90.00
_cell.angle_gamma   90.00
#
_symmetry.space_group_name_H-M   'P 1'
#
loop_
_entity.id
_entity.type
_entity.pdbx_description
1 polymer ?
#
loop_
_entity_poly.entity_id
_entity_poly.type
_entity_poly.pdbx_seq_one_letter_code
_entity_poly.pdbx_strand_id
1 'polypeptide(L)'
;KAVNGGFGCVLDGSERIDEVLENAVLWDVMAGVARRAWARNENAIETVEAYNKKMEGRDSLTLPYLASDRLIEETLARKEKENS
;
A
#
# COMPACT_ATOMS: atom_id res chain seq x y z
N LYS A 1 11.69 19.29 -6.55
CA LYS A 1 12.77 18.27 -6.43
C LYS A 1 12.09 16.90 -6.31
N ALA A 2 12.58 15.89 -7.03
CA ALA A 2 12.05 14.52 -7.00
C ALA A 2 13.10 13.57 -6.41
N VAL A 3 12.65 12.49 -5.77
CA VAL A 3 13.48 11.37 -5.31
C VAL A 3 12.93 10.12 -5.98
N ASN A 4 13.73 9.47 -6.81
CA ASN A 4 13.42 8.23 -7.50
C ASN A 4 14.52 7.19 -7.23
N GLY A 5 14.13 5.92 -7.18
CA GLY A 5 15.01 4.78 -7.04
C GLY A 5 14.60 3.70 -8.03
N GLY A 6 15.55 2.89 -8.48
CA GLY A 6 15.33 1.77 -9.37
C GLY A 6 16.14 0.56 -8.94
N PHE A 7 15.66 -0.63 -9.26
CA PHE A 7 16.32 -1.88 -8.98
C PHE A 7 16.88 -2.49 -10.27
N GLY A 8 18.07 -3.09 -10.20
CA GLY A 8 18.71 -3.82 -11.29
C GLY A 8 19.18 -5.19 -10.80
N CYS A 9 18.89 -6.23 -11.56
CA CYS A 9 19.22 -7.63 -11.24
C CYS A 9 19.84 -8.30 -12.47
N VAL A 10 20.95 -9.02 -12.28
CA VAL A 10 21.62 -9.76 -13.36
C VAL A 10 21.05 -11.16 -13.45
N LEU A 11 20.45 -11.49 -14.59
CA LEU A 11 19.87 -12.82 -14.85
C LEU A 11 20.96 -13.77 -15.36
N ASP A 12 21.55 -14.55 -14.47
CA ASP A 12 22.62 -15.52 -14.79
C ASP A 12 22.12 -16.95 -15.02
N GLY A 13 20.80 -17.19 -14.85
CA GLY A 13 20.16 -18.50 -15.05
C GLY A 13 20.34 -19.47 -13.88
N SER A 14 20.85 -19.00 -12.73
CA SER A 14 20.94 -19.82 -11.51
C SER A 14 19.60 -19.92 -10.79
N GLU A 15 19.30 -21.06 -10.14
CA GLU A 15 18.10 -21.19 -9.30
C GLU A 15 18.02 -20.10 -8.21
N ARG A 16 19.19 -19.67 -7.71
CA ARG A 16 19.29 -18.56 -6.77
C ARG A 16 18.70 -17.26 -7.33
N ILE A 17 18.94 -16.94 -8.60
CA ILE A 17 18.42 -15.69 -9.18
C ILE A 17 16.92 -15.75 -9.40
N ASP A 18 16.38 -16.94 -9.68
CA ASP A 18 14.94 -17.16 -9.79
C ASP A 18 14.24 -16.91 -8.45
N GLU A 19 14.77 -17.46 -7.35
CA GLU A 19 14.24 -17.21 -5.99
C GLU A 19 14.28 -15.72 -5.60
N VAL A 20 15.36 -15.03 -5.97
CA VAL A 20 15.49 -13.59 -5.74
C VAL A 20 14.46 -12.81 -6.57
N LEU A 21 14.24 -13.21 -7.83
CA LEU A 21 13.29 -12.54 -8.72
C LEU A 21 11.86 -12.65 -8.21
N GLU A 22 11.45 -13.86 -7.81
CA GLU A 22 10.10 -14.13 -7.35
C GLU A 22 9.69 -13.20 -6.20
N ASN A 23 10.62 -12.91 -5.29
CA ASN A 23 10.36 -12.05 -4.15
C ASN A 23 10.59 -10.57 -4.48
N ALA A 24 11.71 -10.21 -5.10
CA ALA A 24 12.11 -8.82 -5.29
C ALA A 24 11.12 -8.05 -6.18
N VAL A 25 10.67 -8.66 -7.28
CA VAL A 25 9.72 -8.02 -8.20
C VAL A 25 8.37 -7.81 -7.54
N LEU A 26 7.92 -8.81 -6.77
CA LEU A 26 6.67 -8.75 -6.04
C LEU A 26 6.68 -7.61 -5.01
N TRP A 27 7.76 -7.51 -4.22
CA TRP A 27 7.94 -6.45 -3.24
C TRP A 27 8.01 -5.06 -3.86
N ASP A 28 8.75 -4.87 -4.96
CA ASP A 28 8.89 -3.57 -5.63
C ASP A 28 7.53 -3.05 -6.14
N VAL A 29 6.75 -3.92 -6.80
CA VAL A 29 5.42 -3.56 -7.31
C VAL A 29 4.47 -3.28 -6.17
N MET A 30 4.37 -4.20 -5.21
CA MET A 30 3.36 -4.11 -4.15
C MET A 30 3.64 -2.98 -3.17
N ALA A 31 4.90 -2.61 -2.93
CA ALA A 31 5.23 -1.41 -2.16
C ALA A 31 4.67 -0.13 -2.81
N GLY A 32 4.74 -0.03 -4.14
CA GLY A 32 4.15 1.06 -4.89
C GLY A 32 2.61 1.07 -4.84
N VAL A 33 1.99 -0.10 -4.90
CA VAL A 33 0.52 -0.23 -4.76
C VAL A 33 0.07 0.13 -3.35
N ALA A 34 0.74 -0.38 -2.31
CA ALA A 34 0.44 -0.05 -0.91
C ALA A 34 0.52 1.46 -0.64
N ARG A 35 1.55 2.14 -1.15
CA ARG A 35 1.66 3.60 -1.04
C ARG A 35 0.47 4.32 -1.70
N ARG A 36 0.02 3.85 -2.86
CA ARG A 36 -1.17 4.41 -3.54
C ARG A 36 -2.47 4.11 -2.78
N ALA A 37 -2.58 2.94 -2.17
CA ALA A 37 -3.69 2.60 -1.30
C ALA A 37 -3.76 3.59 -0.12
N TRP A 38 -2.63 3.88 0.53
CA TRP A 38 -2.52 4.90 1.59
C TRP A 38 -2.86 6.33 1.13
N ALA A 39 -2.72 6.63 -0.15
CA ALA A 39 -3.20 7.88 -0.75
C ALA A 39 -4.71 7.84 -1.07
N ARG A 40 -5.43 6.82 -0.61
CA ARG A 40 -6.88 6.59 -0.78
C ARG A 40 -7.30 6.29 -2.22
N ASN A 41 -6.43 5.62 -2.98
CA ASN A 41 -6.80 5.12 -4.30
C ASN A 41 -7.58 3.79 -4.17
N GLU A 42 -8.84 3.79 -4.59
CA GLU A 42 -9.76 2.65 -4.46
C GLU A 42 -9.23 1.37 -5.14
N ASN A 43 -8.77 1.46 -6.39
CA ASN A 43 -8.24 0.32 -7.13
C ASN A 43 -6.99 -0.28 -6.45
N ALA A 44 -6.14 0.58 -5.86
CA ALA A 44 -4.96 0.13 -5.14
C ALA A 44 -5.34 -0.53 -3.80
N ILE A 45 -6.37 -0.04 -3.11
CA ILE A 45 -6.92 -0.66 -1.90
C ILE A 45 -7.43 -2.07 -2.22
N GLU A 46 -8.29 -2.21 -3.24
CA GLU A 46 -8.82 -3.51 -3.67
C GLU A 46 -7.70 -4.49 -4.06
N THR A 47 -6.69 -4.00 -4.78
CA THR A 47 -5.53 -4.82 -5.18
C THR A 47 -4.74 -5.32 -3.97
N VAL A 48 -4.54 -4.47 -2.95
CA VAL A 48 -3.85 -4.86 -1.72
C VAL A 48 -4.69 -5.82 -0.88
N GLU A 49 -6.00 -5.63 -0.79
CA GLU A 49 -6.91 -6.59 -0.13
C GLU A 49 -6.84 -7.98 -0.76
N ALA A 50 -6.91 -8.04 -2.09
CA ALA A 50 -6.79 -9.30 -2.83
C ALA A 50 -5.41 -9.95 -2.62
N TYR A 51 -4.33 -9.16 -2.62
CA TYR A 51 -2.98 -9.64 -2.35
C TYR A 51 -2.85 -10.22 -0.93
N ASN A 52 -3.30 -9.49 0.10
CA ASN A 52 -3.24 -9.93 1.49
C ASN A 52 -4.02 -11.24 1.69
N LYS A 53 -5.18 -11.39 1.04
CA LYS A 53 -5.94 -12.64 1.07
C LYS A 53 -5.19 -13.79 0.39
N LYS A 54 -4.50 -13.53 -0.73
CA LYS A 54 -3.73 -14.56 -1.45
C LYS A 54 -2.46 -14.98 -0.69
N MET A 55 -1.87 -14.06 0.07
CA MET A 55 -0.62 -14.27 0.83
C MET A 55 -0.85 -14.53 2.32
N GLU A 56 -2.07 -14.86 2.72
CA GLU A 56 -2.45 -15.10 4.10
C GLU A 56 -1.50 -16.09 4.79
N GLY A 57 -0.98 -15.68 5.96
CA GLY A 57 -0.02 -16.46 6.73
C GLY A 57 1.44 -16.39 6.27
N ARG A 58 1.74 -15.66 5.17
CA ARG A 58 3.12 -15.47 4.67
C ARG A 58 3.52 -14.01 4.57
N ASP A 59 2.62 -13.15 4.12
CA ASP A 59 2.87 -11.72 3.93
C ASP A 59 1.58 -10.90 4.12
N SER A 60 1.73 -9.64 4.50
CA SER A 60 0.61 -8.71 4.66
C SER A 60 1.08 -7.26 4.51
N LEU A 61 0.36 -6.51 3.69
CA LEU A 61 0.54 -5.09 3.49
C LEU A 61 -0.49 -4.30 4.31
N THR A 62 -0.06 -3.25 4.99
CA THR A 62 -0.97 -2.43 5.81
C THR A 62 -1.90 -1.61 4.92
N LEU A 63 -3.21 -1.72 5.16
CA LEU A 63 -4.23 -0.90 4.52
C LEU A 63 -4.61 0.31 5.39
N PRO A 64 -4.97 1.46 4.79
CA PRO A 64 -5.49 2.59 5.55
C PRO A 64 -6.92 2.32 6.02
N TYR A 65 -7.19 2.56 7.31
CA TYR A 65 -8.55 2.67 7.81
C TYR A 65 -9.05 4.09 7.60
N LEU A 66 -9.95 4.28 6.63
CA LEU A 66 -10.55 5.57 6.36
C LEU A 66 -11.48 5.97 7.51
N ALA A 67 -11.29 7.17 8.05
CA ALA A 67 -12.23 7.73 9.02
C ALA A 67 -13.59 7.95 8.34
N SER A 68 -14.67 7.69 9.08
CA SER A 68 -16.03 7.94 8.59
C SER A 68 -16.22 9.44 8.34
N ASP A 69 -16.74 9.81 7.17
CA ASP A 69 -17.05 11.21 6.82
C ASP A 69 -17.99 11.84 7.85
N ARG A 70 -18.94 11.06 8.36
CA ARG A 70 -19.84 11.48 9.44
C ARG A 70 -19.08 11.90 10.70
N LEU A 71 -18.04 11.17 11.10
CA LEU A 71 -17.23 11.51 12.26
C LEU A 71 -16.47 12.83 12.02
N ILE A 72 -16.01 13.06 10.80
CA ILE A 72 -15.34 14.30 10.41
C ILE A 72 -16.33 15.47 10.50
N GLU A 73 -17.52 15.32 9.93
CA GLU A 73 -18.59 16.34 9.96
C GLU A 73 -19.03 16.66 11.40
N GLU A 74 -19.30 15.64 12.22
CA GLU A 74 -19.69 15.82 13.62
C GLU A 74 -18.59 16.56 14.42
N THR A 75 -17.32 16.23 14.17
CA THR A 75 -16.18 16.88 14.83
C THR A 75 -16.04 18.34 14.43
N LEU A 76 -16.24 18.67 13.15
CA LEU A 76 -16.21 20.05 12.65
C LEU A 76 -17.37 20.87 13.22
N ALA A 77 -18.59 20.33 13.17
CA ALA A 77 -19.78 20.99 13.70
C ALA A 77 -19.70 21.26 15.21
N ARG A 78 -19.10 20.34 15.99
CA ARG A 78 -18.86 20.56 17.42
C ARG A 78 -17.88 21.71 17.66
N LYS A 79 -16.80 21.79 16.88
CA LYS A 79 -15.78 22.83 17.01
C LYS A 79 -16.31 24.22 16.66
N GLU A 80 -17.22 24.32 15.68
CA GLU A 80 -17.89 25.59 15.34
C GLU A 80 -18.79 26.09 16.48
N LYS A 81 -19.49 25.18 17.17
CA LYS A 81 -20.34 25.51 18.33
C LYS A 81 -19.55 25.93 19.57
N GLU A 82 -18.33 25.43 19.76
CA GLU A 82 -17.46 25.83 20.88
C GLU A 82 -16.81 27.21 20.67
N ASN A 83 -16.77 27.70 19.42
CA ASN A 83 -16.16 28.98 19.04
C ASN A 83 -17.17 30.13 18.83
N SER A 84 -18.47 29.90 19.05
CA SER A 84 -19.56 30.90 19.02
C SER A 84 -20.12 31.13 20.41
#